data_AF-A0A367KGT9-F1
#
_entry.id   AF-A0A367KGT9-F1
#
_cell.length_a   1.000
_cell.length_b   1.000
_cell.length_c   1.000
_cell.angle_alpha   90.00
_cell.angle_beta   90.00
_cell.angle_gamma   90.00
#
_symmetry.space_group_name_H-M   'P 1'
#
loop_
_entity.id
_entity.type
_entity.pdbx_description
1 polymer ?
#
loop_
_entity_poly.entity_id
_entity_poly.type
_entity_poly.pdbx_seq_one_letter_code
_entity_poly.pdbx_strand_id
1 'polypeptide(L)'
;MTDIRRPSEQDKIPPPPPELDMSGSKGMHRSKTVRNLNSAGNKVKGLFKPKEKRKTEERPPITTSVSFGPGDQVIHEAFYQEEEQILQRMSNEQTIKESPEDEQLQQELEQLNELIALRTSEIQAEKMKREKLQTDLVEAQKAYKEREAEYSAIEHSFFEHTRAIRATDDDLSTIRDSFKLLKYSIARLIMTLNKKADKAKAAEKFVKTWPHLAILNPENGELEPSFINLLSEKLVHEHLVKSVFNVPVYPGLKVNDAYDALHRWLNAHSSQFSVRLRQQMAAVIAKSGKESEIQAAAQKEKQRIATAIYDDLAEIYHPFLRENDSNVGDEKSYYNKICDIVEKALKLAIAIRGQDVEITTVTIEEGKQPFEEETMTEVKGRTSGTVRFSICPTFVGGDREHGFLEKGKVVVSN
;
A
#
# COMPACT_ATOMS: atom_id res chain seq x y z
N MET A 1 -15.87 48.89 44.93
CA MET A 1 -14.85 47.91 45.37
C MET A 1 -15.34 46.56 44.86
N THR A 2 -14.80 45.95 43.82
CA THR A 2 -13.41 45.83 43.37
C THR A 2 -13.32 45.71 41.85
N ASP A 3 -12.50 46.57 41.24
CA ASP A 3 -12.01 46.50 39.87
C ASP A 3 -11.10 45.28 39.68
N ILE A 4 -11.31 44.49 38.62
CA ILE A 4 -10.29 43.57 38.09
C ILE A 4 -10.21 43.74 36.58
N ARG A 5 -9.02 44.18 36.16
CA ARG A 5 -8.59 44.58 34.83
C ARG A 5 -8.68 43.42 33.81
N ARG A 6 -9.15 43.73 32.60
CA ARG A 6 -8.89 42.93 31.38
C ARG A 6 -7.43 43.12 30.95
N PRO A 7 -6.66 42.05 30.69
CA PRO A 7 -5.48 42.13 29.85
C PRO A 7 -5.88 42.04 28.37
N SER A 8 -5.32 42.92 27.57
CA SER A 8 -5.33 42.91 26.11
C SER A 8 -4.44 41.79 25.56
N GLU A 9 -5.02 40.84 24.82
CA GLU A 9 -4.25 39.93 23.96
C GLU A 9 -3.97 40.61 22.62
N GLN A 10 -2.92 41.43 22.60
CA GLN A 10 -2.15 41.71 21.40
C GLN A 10 -0.75 41.22 21.68
N ASP A 11 -0.43 40.01 21.22
CA ASP A 11 0.87 39.64 20.65
C ASP A 11 0.96 38.12 20.41
N LYS A 12 1.58 37.76 19.29
CA LYS A 12 1.92 36.41 18.74
C LYS A 12 1.04 35.90 17.61
N ILE A 13 1.06 36.62 16.49
CA ILE A 13 0.85 36.04 15.16
C ILE A 13 2.25 35.75 14.59
N PRO A 14 2.58 34.49 14.20
CA PRO A 14 3.84 34.20 13.53
C PRO A 14 3.86 34.81 12.11
N PRO A 15 5.03 35.26 11.61
CA PRO A 15 5.10 35.90 10.29
C PRO A 15 4.75 34.90 9.17
N PRO A 16 4.14 35.37 8.07
CA PRO A 16 3.85 34.53 6.93
C PRO A 16 5.13 34.09 6.21
N PRO A 17 5.13 32.92 5.54
CA PRO A 17 6.29 32.44 4.80
C PRO A 17 6.62 33.36 3.61
N PRO A 18 7.90 33.43 3.18
CA PRO A 18 8.30 34.29 2.06
C PRO A 18 7.63 33.86 0.75
N GLU A 19 7.15 34.85 -0.01
CA GLU A 19 6.64 34.68 -1.37
C GLU A 19 7.74 34.13 -2.29
N LEU A 20 7.47 32.99 -2.92
CA LEU A 20 8.32 32.44 -3.98
C LEU A 20 8.13 33.25 -5.25
N ASP A 21 9.22 33.91 -5.67
CA ASP A 21 9.33 34.63 -6.93
C ASP A 21 9.07 33.67 -8.11
N MET A 22 7.90 33.80 -8.74
CA MET A 22 7.52 33.06 -9.94
C MET A 22 8.22 33.68 -11.15
N SER A 23 9.48 33.33 -11.36
CA SER A 23 10.17 33.57 -12.63
C SER A 23 10.55 32.24 -13.31
N GLY A 24 9.81 31.93 -14.37
CA GLY A 24 10.15 31.09 -15.53
C GLY A 24 10.87 29.75 -15.30
N SER A 25 10.10 28.65 -15.16
CA SER A 25 10.60 27.30 -15.50
C SER A 25 9.95 26.77 -16.78
N LYS A 26 10.81 26.54 -17.77
CA LYS A 26 10.50 25.91 -19.06
C LYS A 26 9.92 24.50 -18.85
N GLY A 27 8.89 24.18 -19.64
CA GLY A 27 8.20 22.90 -19.60
C GLY A 27 9.11 21.72 -19.91
N MET A 28 9.10 20.72 -19.04
CA MET A 28 9.76 19.44 -19.26
C MET A 28 8.71 18.33 -19.33
N HIS A 29 8.65 17.67 -20.48
CA HIS A 29 7.70 16.62 -20.84
C HIS A 29 7.63 15.49 -19.79
N ARG A 30 6.42 15.19 -19.30
CA ARG A 30 6.12 13.97 -18.55
C ARG A 30 6.07 12.77 -19.50
N SER A 31 7.10 11.93 -19.48
CA SER A 31 7.07 10.59 -20.08
C SER A 31 6.27 9.62 -19.19
N LYS A 32 5.35 8.89 -19.84
CA LYS A 32 4.49 7.87 -19.27
C LYS A 32 5.27 6.58 -18.98
N THR A 33 5.57 6.28 -17.71
CA THR A 33 5.83 4.91 -17.27
C THR A 33 5.47 4.73 -15.79
N VAL A 34 4.22 4.35 -15.49
CA VAL A 34 3.90 3.66 -14.23
C VAL A 34 3.49 2.25 -14.60
N ARG A 35 4.45 1.33 -14.57
CA ARG A 35 4.22 -0.12 -14.62
C ARG A 35 4.74 -0.72 -13.31
N ASN A 36 3.84 -1.41 -12.62
CA ASN A 36 4.08 -2.54 -11.71
C ASN A 36 5.42 -2.60 -10.97
N LEU A 37 5.40 -2.28 -9.67
CA LEU A 37 6.44 -2.68 -8.72
C LEU A 37 5.89 -3.68 -7.69
N ASN A 38 5.17 -4.71 -8.14
CA ASN A 38 4.98 -5.95 -7.40
C ASN A 38 5.95 -7.02 -7.92
N SER A 39 7.25 -6.91 -7.57
CA SER A 39 8.22 -8.02 -7.77
C SER A 39 9.52 -7.91 -6.95
N ALA A 40 9.73 -6.88 -6.13
CA ALA A 40 11.00 -6.70 -5.41
C ALA A 40 11.11 -7.45 -4.07
N GLY A 41 10.28 -8.46 -3.83
CA GLY A 41 10.23 -9.20 -2.56
C GLY A 41 10.92 -10.57 -2.55
N ASN A 42 11.58 -11.02 -3.63
CA ASN A 42 12.01 -12.43 -3.70
C ASN A 42 13.33 -12.70 -4.47
N LYS A 43 14.39 -11.92 -4.20
CA LYS A 43 15.74 -12.22 -4.71
C LYS A 43 16.87 -11.90 -3.71
N VAL A 44 16.80 -12.41 -2.47
CA VAL A 44 18.01 -12.53 -1.63
C VAL A 44 17.94 -13.80 -0.76
N LYS A 45 17.81 -14.98 -1.39
CA LYS A 45 18.08 -16.27 -0.76
C LYS A 45 18.58 -17.25 -1.82
N GLY A 46 19.89 -17.26 -2.04
CA GLY A 46 20.49 -18.21 -2.97
C GLY A 46 21.90 -17.86 -3.44
N LEU A 47 22.81 -17.52 -2.52
CA LEU A 47 24.24 -17.41 -2.87
C LEU A 47 25.14 -17.68 -1.66
N PHE A 48 24.99 -18.86 -1.06
CA PHE A 48 26.05 -19.45 -0.25
C PHE A 48 26.17 -20.94 -0.57
N LYS A 49 27.25 -21.30 -1.26
CA LYS A 49 27.84 -22.64 -1.23
C LYS A 49 29.29 -22.50 -0.73
N PRO A 50 29.75 -23.36 0.20
CA PRO A 50 31.13 -23.37 0.68
C PRO A 50 32.02 -24.16 -0.30
N LYS A 51 33.36 -24.02 -0.17
CA LYS A 51 34.31 -23.90 -1.29
C LYS A 51 35.80 -23.76 -0.90
N GLU A 52 36.29 -24.61 0.01
CA GLU A 52 37.68 -25.12 0.13
C GLU A 52 38.94 -24.22 0.29
N LYS A 53 39.86 -24.77 1.10
CA LYS A 53 41.21 -24.31 1.48
C LYS A 53 42.24 -24.48 0.35
N ARG A 54 43.18 -23.52 0.21
CA ARG A 54 44.62 -23.70 -0.14
C ARG A 54 45.35 -22.36 0.02
N LYS A 55 46.27 -22.28 0.99
CA LYS A 55 47.75 -22.26 0.87
C LYS A 55 48.34 -20.90 0.45
N THR A 56 48.84 -20.21 1.48
CA THR A 56 50.16 -19.57 1.63
C THR A 56 50.84 -19.00 0.38
N GLU A 57 51.02 -17.68 0.36
CA GLU A 57 52.25 -17.02 -0.10
C GLU A 57 52.35 -15.60 0.48
N GLU A 58 53.54 -15.26 0.96
CA GLU A 58 53.89 -14.08 1.74
C GLU A 58 53.89 -12.78 0.91
N ARG A 59 53.49 -11.66 1.55
CA ARG A 59 54.11 -10.34 1.34
C ARG A 59 53.94 -9.45 2.59
N PRO A 60 54.91 -8.57 2.88
CA PRO A 60 55.21 -8.08 4.23
C PRO A 60 54.29 -6.93 4.69
N PRO A 61 54.23 -6.65 6.00
CA PRO A 61 53.35 -5.63 6.57
C PRO A 61 53.90 -4.22 6.36
N ILE A 62 53.04 -3.30 5.92
CA ILE A 62 53.27 -1.86 6.02
C ILE A 62 52.90 -1.46 7.45
N THR A 63 53.93 -1.18 8.25
CA THR A 63 53.81 -0.68 9.62
C THR A 63 53.38 0.79 9.62
N THR A 64 52.38 1.05 10.44
CA THR A 64 51.90 2.36 10.87
C THR A 64 53.02 3.11 11.61
N SER A 65 53.32 4.35 11.22
CA SER A 65 54.16 5.26 11.99
C SER A 65 53.39 5.80 13.19
N VAL A 66 53.95 5.54 14.37
CA VAL A 66 53.55 6.09 15.68
C VAL A 66 54.36 7.35 15.95
N SER A 67 53.75 8.19 16.79
CA SER A 67 54.09 9.52 17.27
C SER A 67 55.53 9.81 17.71
N PHE A 68 55.83 11.11 17.61
CA PHE A 68 56.88 11.92 18.22
C PHE A 68 57.40 11.49 19.61
N GLY A 69 58.72 11.62 19.77
CA GLY A 69 59.42 11.76 21.05
C GLY A 69 60.73 12.56 20.84
N PRO A 70 61.17 13.41 21.78
CA PRO A 70 62.20 14.42 21.58
C PRO A 70 63.61 13.92 21.94
N GLY A 71 64.61 14.28 21.16
CA GLY A 71 66.01 14.01 21.46
C GLY A 71 66.91 14.21 20.24
N ASP A 72 68.10 14.76 20.51
CA ASP A 72 69.27 14.88 19.64
C ASP A 72 69.34 16.07 18.66
N GLN A 73 69.83 17.16 19.27
CA GLN A 73 70.88 18.01 18.73
C GLN A 73 72.08 17.20 18.22
N VAL A 74 72.89 17.85 17.37
CA VAL A 74 74.20 17.43 16.84
C VAL A 74 74.13 16.62 15.54
N ILE A 75 74.07 17.34 14.41
CA ILE A 75 74.97 17.25 13.23
C ILE A 75 74.61 18.49 12.40
N HIS A 76 75.27 19.61 12.68
CA HIS A 76 75.09 20.85 11.93
C HIS A 76 76.41 21.60 11.87
N GLU A 77 77.46 20.99 11.31
CA GLU A 77 78.77 21.66 11.23
C GLU A 77 79.72 21.14 10.12
N ALA A 78 79.23 20.47 9.09
CA ALA A 78 80.09 19.94 8.01
C ALA A 78 79.65 20.28 6.58
N PHE A 79 78.60 21.10 6.38
CA PHE A 79 78.17 21.53 5.04
C PHE A 79 78.38 23.03 4.76
N TYR A 80 78.81 23.83 5.74
CA TYR A 80 79.06 25.27 5.56
C TYR A 80 80.51 25.61 5.16
N GLN A 81 81.38 24.63 4.90
CA GLN A 81 82.77 24.88 4.49
C GLN A 81 83.02 24.72 2.98
N GLU A 82 82.10 24.12 2.22
CA GLU A 82 82.22 24.04 0.75
C GLU A 82 81.55 25.21 0.03
N GLU A 83 80.52 25.84 0.61
CA GLU A 83 79.86 27.02 0.02
C GLU A 83 80.71 28.30 0.13
N GLU A 84 81.44 28.51 1.23
CA GLU A 84 82.32 29.69 1.39
C GLU A 84 83.58 29.62 0.50
N GLN A 85 84.08 28.43 0.17
CA GLN A 85 85.24 28.29 -0.74
C GLN A 85 84.86 28.45 -2.23
N ILE A 86 83.60 28.19 -2.59
CA ILE A 86 83.08 28.44 -3.95
C ILE A 86 82.82 29.94 -4.16
N LEU A 87 82.27 30.63 -3.15
CA LEU A 87 82.01 32.08 -3.19
C LEU A 87 83.30 32.92 -3.29
N GLN A 88 84.42 32.48 -2.72
CA GLN A 88 85.69 33.21 -2.85
C GLN A 88 86.40 33.00 -4.19
N ARG A 89 86.23 31.85 -4.86
CA ARG A 89 86.81 31.59 -6.19
C ARG A 89 86.09 32.30 -7.33
N MET A 90 84.84 32.69 -7.16
CA MET A 90 84.09 33.48 -8.15
C MET A 90 84.43 34.99 -8.14
N SER A 91 85.18 35.47 -7.14
CA SER A 91 85.49 36.91 -7.01
C SER A 91 86.76 37.37 -7.72
N ASN A 92 87.54 36.45 -8.30
CA ASN A 92 88.86 36.77 -8.88
C ASN A 92 89.13 35.95 -10.15
N GLU A 93 88.36 36.17 -11.20
CA GLU A 93 88.84 36.04 -12.59
C GLU A 93 87.88 36.75 -13.54
N GLN A 94 88.34 37.92 -14.00
CA GLN A 94 88.16 38.44 -15.35
C GLN A 94 86.74 38.44 -15.94
N THR A 95 86.12 39.62 -15.91
CA THR A 95 85.71 40.36 -17.11
C THR A 95 85.44 39.52 -18.37
N ILE A 96 84.44 38.63 -18.31
CA ILE A 96 83.81 38.12 -19.51
C ILE A 96 82.85 39.22 -19.92
N LYS A 97 83.14 39.87 -21.04
CA LYS A 97 82.18 40.74 -21.73
C LYS A 97 80.86 39.97 -21.76
N GLU A 98 79.83 40.49 -21.11
CA GLU A 98 78.46 40.03 -21.31
C GLU A 98 78.25 39.93 -22.82
N SER A 99 78.24 38.70 -23.33
CA SER A 99 77.77 38.46 -24.67
C SER A 99 76.31 38.92 -24.65
N PRO A 100 75.81 39.65 -25.66
CA PRO A 100 74.40 39.99 -25.72
C PRO A 100 73.48 38.76 -25.68
N GLU A 101 74.01 37.55 -25.91
CA GLU A 101 73.32 36.26 -25.72
C GLU A 101 73.20 35.84 -24.24
N ASP A 102 74.17 36.14 -23.39
CA ASP A 102 74.15 35.79 -21.96
C ASP A 102 73.19 36.69 -21.16
N GLU A 103 73.14 37.99 -21.47
CA GLU A 103 72.13 38.92 -20.93
C GLU A 103 70.71 38.54 -21.37
N GLN A 104 70.53 38.08 -22.62
CA GLN A 104 69.24 37.59 -23.12
C GLN A 104 68.81 36.31 -22.40
N LEU A 105 69.73 35.37 -22.18
CA LEU A 105 69.48 34.15 -21.40
C LEU A 105 69.14 34.47 -19.94
N GLN A 106 69.75 35.48 -19.34
CA GLN A 106 69.46 35.93 -17.98
C GLN A 106 68.06 36.56 -17.86
N GLN A 107 67.68 37.41 -18.83
CA GLN A 107 66.33 37.95 -18.91
C GLN A 107 65.28 36.87 -19.16
N GLU A 108 65.58 35.87 -20.00
CA GLU A 108 64.68 34.75 -20.26
C GLU A 108 64.50 33.87 -19.00
N LEU A 109 65.57 33.64 -18.24
CA LEU A 109 65.51 32.95 -16.94
C LEU A 109 64.67 33.70 -15.91
N GLU A 110 64.79 35.02 -15.86
CA GLU A 110 64.01 35.86 -14.94
C GLU A 110 62.52 35.85 -15.30
N GLN A 111 62.20 35.98 -16.60
CA GLN A 111 60.82 35.84 -17.11
C GLN A 111 60.25 34.44 -16.85
N LEU A 112 61.06 33.38 -17.01
CA LEU A 112 60.64 32.01 -16.73
C LEU A 112 60.39 31.80 -15.23
N ASN A 113 61.22 32.37 -14.36
CA ASN A 113 61.04 32.30 -12.91
C ASN A 113 59.78 33.06 -12.45
N GLU A 114 59.48 34.22 -13.01
CA GLU A 114 58.22 34.92 -12.76
C GLU A 114 57.00 34.09 -13.21
N LEU A 115 57.08 33.47 -14.40
CA LEU A 115 56.03 32.59 -14.90
C LEU A 115 55.83 31.37 -13.99
N ILE A 116 56.92 30.75 -13.52
CA ILE A 116 56.88 29.63 -12.58
C ILE A 116 56.25 30.06 -11.26
N ALA A 117 56.60 31.22 -10.71
CA ALA A 117 56.01 31.74 -9.48
C ALA A 117 54.50 31.98 -9.64
N LEU A 118 54.08 32.55 -10.77
CA LEU A 118 52.67 32.82 -11.08
C LEU A 118 51.87 31.52 -11.23
N ARG A 119 52.40 30.53 -11.98
CA ARG A 119 51.79 29.20 -12.11
C ARG A 119 51.75 28.45 -10.78
N THR A 120 52.77 28.57 -9.95
CA THR A 120 52.80 27.94 -8.62
C THR A 120 51.72 28.53 -7.72
N SER A 121 51.50 29.85 -7.78
CA SER A 121 50.41 30.53 -7.09
C SER A 121 49.03 30.07 -7.58
N GLU A 122 48.83 29.95 -8.89
CA GLU A 122 47.59 29.40 -9.48
C GLU A 122 47.31 27.96 -9.03
N ILE A 123 48.35 27.11 -9.03
CA ILE A 123 48.24 25.71 -8.56
C ILE A 123 47.84 25.67 -7.08
N GLN A 124 48.42 26.53 -6.24
CA GLN A 124 48.05 26.62 -4.83
C GLN A 124 46.60 27.09 -4.64
N ALA A 125 46.17 28.09 -5.40
CA ALA A 125 44.79 28.58 -5.36
C ALA A 125 43.78 27.50 -5.77
N GLU A 126 44.05 26.77 -6.86
CA GLU A 126 43.16 25.70 -7.32
C GLU A 126 43.20 24.49 -6.37
N LYS A 127 44.34 24.21 -5.71
CA LYS A 127 44.44 23.18 -4.67
C LYS A 127 43.57 23.52 -3.46
N MET A 128 43.63 24.75 -2.96
CA MET A 128 42.76 25.20 -1.85
C MET A 128 41.28 25.12 -2.22
N LYS A 129 40.93 25.50 -3.45
CA LYS A 129 39.55 25.39 -3.96
C LYS A 129 39.09 23.93 -4.07
N ARG A 130 39.96 23.04 -4.53
CA ARG A 130 39.69 21.59 -4.59
C ARG A 130 39.43 21.01 -3.20
N GLU A 131 40.25 21.38 -2.23
CA GLU A 131 40.08 20.94 -0.84
C GLU A 131 38.76 21.44 -0.26
N LYS A 132 38.43 22.72 -0.48
CA LYS A 132 37.14 23.29 -0.05
C LYS A 132 35.94 22.54 -0.66
N LEU A 133 35.93 22.35 -1.98
CA LEU A 133 34.86 21.61 -2.67
C LEU A 133 34.75 20.16 -2.20
N GLN A 134 35.89 19.53 -1.85
CA GLN A 134 35.89 18.18 -1.33
C GLN A 134 35.27 18.12 0.08
N THR A 135 35.54 19.11 0.93
CA THR A 135 34.87 19.23 2.23
C THR A 135 33.37 19.50 2.07
N ASP A 136 32.99 20.45 1.21
CA ASP A 136 31.58 20.78 0.94
C ASP A 136 30.81 19.55 0.41
N LEU A 137 31.44 18.73 -0.44
CA LEU A 137 30.85 17.50 -0.97
C LEU A 137 30.63 16.46 0.13
N VAL A 138 31.59 16.28 1.03
CA VAL A 138 31.47 15.34 2.16
C VAL A 138 30.36 15.79 3.11
N GLU A 139 30.28 17.09 3.39
CA GLU A 139 29.22 17.66 4.22
C GLU A 139 27.84 17.50 3.57
N ALA A 140 27.71 17.80 2.27
CA ALA A 140 26.48 17.62 1.52
C ALA A 140 26.05 16.14 1.48
N GLN A 141 27.00 15.20 1.30
CA GLN A 141 26.72 13.76 1.35
C GLN A 141 26.24 13.31 2.74
N LYS A 142 26.83 13.85 3.80
CA LYS A 142 26.40 13.56 5.17
C LYS A 142 24.98 14.09 5.42
N ALA A 143 24.71 15.35 5.08
CA ALA A 143 23.39 15.95 5.21
C ALA A 143 22.32 15.21 4.39
N TYR A 144 22.68 14.72 3.20
CA TYR A 144 21.78 13.92 2.38
C TYR A 144 21.41 12.59 3.06
N LYS A 145 22.41 11.87 3.59
CA LYS A 145 22.17 10.61 4.32
C LYS A 145 21.35 10.80 5.59
N GLU A 146 21.59 11.88 6.33
CA GLU A 146 20.80 12.23 7.51
C GLU A 146 19.34 12.50 7.13
N ARG A 147 19.11 13.28 6.08
CA ARG A 147 17.75 13.55 5.57
C ARG A 147 17.06 12.29 5.04
N GLU A 148 17.77 11.39 4.38
CA GLU A 148 17.24 10.09 3.93
C GLU A 148 16.80 9.22 5.11
N ALA A 149 17.59 9.19 6.19
CA ALA A 149 17.24 8.49 7.42
C ALA A 149 16.03 9.12 8.12
N GLU A 150 15.94 10.46 8.16
CA GLU A 150 14.77 11.18 8.68
C GLU A 150 13.50 10.85 7.89
N TYR A 151 13.56 10.89 6.55
CA TYR A 151 12.41 10.52 5.71
C TYR A 151 11.98 9.08 5.93
N SER A 152 12.92 8.13 6.05
CA SER A 152 12.58 6.74 6.35
C SER A 152 11.93 6.57 7.72
N ALA A 153 12.39 7.32 8.74
CA ALA A 153 11.78 7.30 10.06
C ALA A 153 10.36 7.91 10.06
N ILE A 154 10.16 9.02 9.34
CA ILE A 154 8.84 9.65 9.16
C ILE A 154 7.89 8.69 8.43
N GLU A 155 8.35 8.05 7.36
CA GLU A 155 7.57 7.08 6.59
C GLU A 155 7.16 5.89 7.48
N HIS A 156 8.09 5.34 8.26
CA HIS A 156 7.81 4.27 9.21
C HIS A 156 6.76 4.68 10.25
N SER A 157 6.95 5.84 10.89
CA SER A 157 6.00 6.37 11.87
C SER A 157 4.62 6.63 11.25
N PHE A 158 4.57 7.18 10.04
CA PHE A 158 3.32 7.39 9.29
C PHE A 158 2.59 6.07 9.04
N PHE A 159 3.30 5.02 8.60
CA PHE A 159 2.69 3.70 8.40
C PHE A 159 2.20 3.08 9.71
N GLU A 160 2.95 3.19 10.80
CA GLU A 160 2.52 2.71 12.11
C GLU A 160 1.26 3.43 12.59
N HIS A 161 1.20 4.77 12.47
CA HIS A 161 0.01 5.54 12.83
C HIS A 161 -1.19 5.18 11.95
N THR A 162 -0.97 5.02 10.65
CA THR A 162 -2.03 4.61 9.71
C THR A 162 -2.58 3.23 10.07
N ARG A 163 -1.71 2.27 10.40
CA ARG A 163 -2.09 0.91 10.83
C ARG A 163 -2.76 0.89 12.20
N ALA A 164 -2.36 1.79 13.10
CA ALA A 164 -3.01 1.96 14.39
C ALA A 164 -4.46 2.44 14.24
N ILE A 165 -4.73 3.30 13.26
CA ILE A 165 -6.06 3.87 13.00
C ILE A 165 -6.95 2.93 12.18
N ARG A 166 -6.39 2.25 11.16
CA ARG A 166 -7.17 1.38 10.27
C ARG A 166 -7.55 0.06 10.92
N ALA A 167 -8.72 -0.46 10.53
CA ALA A 167 -9.19 -1.77 10.93
C ALA A 167 -8.46 -2.89 10.16
N THR A 168 -8.30 -2.71 8.85
CA THR A 168 -7.51 -3.58 7.96
C THR A 168 -6.69 -2.73 6.99
N ASP A 169 -5.71 -3.34 6.33
CA ASP A 169 -4.88 -2.67 5.32
C ASP A 169 -5.58 -2.55 3.95
N ASP A 170 -6.87 -2.90 3.88
CA ASP A 170 -7.65 -2.89 2.64
C ASP A 170 -7.99 -1.47 2.18
N ASP A 171 -7.94 -1.26 0.87
CA ASP A 171 -8.44 -0.07 0.19
C ASP A 171 -9.66 -0.42 -0.69
N LEU A 172 -10.25 0.58 -1.34
CA LEU A 172 -11.41 0.37 -2.20
C LEU A 172 -11.14 -0.58 -3.38
N SER A 173 -9.89 -0.68 -3.84
CA SER A 173 -9.51 -1.60 -4.92
C SER A 173 -9.43 -3.04 -4.41
N THR A 174 -8.77 -3.28 -3.27
CA THR A 174 -8.68 -4.64 -2.68
C THR A 174 -10.04 -5.14 -2.21
N ILE A 175 -10.91 -4.25 -1.72
CA ILE A 175 -12.32 -4.54 -1.41
C ILE A 175 -13.06 -4.96 -2.68
N ARG A 176 -12.89 -4.23 -3.79
CA ARG A 176 -13.53 -4.58 -5.07
C ARG A 176 -13.10 -5.96 -5.57
N ASP A 177 -11.80 -6.25 -5.50
CA ASP A 177 -11.29 -7.57 -5.90
C ASP A 177 -11.76 -8.68 -4.96
N SER A 178 -11.89 -8.41 -3.66
CA SER A 178 -12.49 -9.32 -2.69
C SER A 178 -13.96 -9.62 -2.99
N PHE A 179 -14.76 -8.62 -3.42
CA PHE A 179 -16.12 -8.83 -3.90
C PHE A 179 -16.16 -9.75 -5.14
N LYS A 180 -15.30 -9.49 -6.13
CA LYS A 180 -15.20 -10.36 -7.33
C LYS A 180 -14.86 -11.79 -6.94
N LEU A 181 -13.90 -11.98 -6.03
CA LEU A 181 -13.51 -13.30 -5.54
C LEU A 181 -14.64 -13.99 -4.77
N LEU A 182 -15.42 -13.25 -4.00
CA LEU A 182 -16.60 -13.77 -3.30
C LEU A 182 -17.68 -14.22 -4.29
N LYS A 183 -18.07 -13.35 -5.24
CA LYS A 183 -19.02 -13.67 -6.32
C LYS A 183 -18.57 -14.89 -7.13
N TYR A 184 -17.29 -14.94 -7.49
CA TYR A 184 -16.71 -16.09 -8.19
C TYR A 184 -16.74 -17.37 -7.35
N SER A 185 -16.45 -17.29 -6.05
CA SER A 185 -16.49 -18.47 -5.16
C SER A 185 -17.90 -19.06 -5.07
N ILE A 186 -18.92 -18.20 -4.99
CA ILE A 186 -20.33 -18.59 -4.97
C ILE A 186 -20.72 -19.22 -6.32
N ALA A 187 -20.47 -18.52 -7.44
CA ALA A 187 -20.78 -19.05 -8.77
C ALA A 187 -20.08 -20.40 -9.03
N ARG A 188 -18.79 -20.52 -8.66
CA ARG A 188 -18.02 -21.75 -8.81
C ARG A 188 -18.62 -22.89 -7.99
N LEU A 189 -19.02 -22.65 -6.73
CA LEU A 189 -19.70 -23.64 -5.90
C LEU A 189 -20.95 -24.15 -6.60
N ILE A 190 -21.84 -23.25 -7.03
CA ILE A 190 -23.10 -23.62 -7.67
C ILE A 190 -22.87 -24.34 -9.01
N MET A 191 -21.88 -23.91 -9.80
CA MET A 191 -21.50 -24.59 -11.05
C MET A 191 -21.10 -26.06 -10.82
N THR A 192 -20.43 -26.39 -9.71
CA THR A 192 -20.09 -27.79 -9.40
C THR A 192 -21.30 -28.66 -9.05
N LEU A 193 -22.44 -28.03 -8.74
CA LEU A 193 -23.73 -28.67 -8.46
C LEU A 193 -24.64 -28.73 -9.70
N ASN A 194 -24.19 -28.21 -10.85
CA ASN A 194 -24.99 -28.15 -12.07
C ASN A 194 -25.52 -29.53 -12.47
N LYS A 195 -26.80 -29.58 -12.87
CA LYS A 195 -27.55 -30.81 -13.23
C LYS A 195 -27.74 -31.83 -12.11
N LYS A 196 -27.38 -31.52 -10.85
CA LYS A 196 -27.57 -32.40 -9.69
C LYS A 196 -28.79 -32.02 -8.84
N ALA A 197 -29.51 -30.98 -9.24
CA ALA A 197 -30.68 -30.49 -8.53
C ALA A 197 -31.89 -31.39 -8.79
N ASP A 198 -32.70 -31.56 -7.74
CA ASP A 198 -34.06 -32.05 -7.89
C ASP A 198 -34.93 -30.88 -8.37
N LYS A 199 -35.38 -30.92 -9.62
CA LYS A 199 -36.12 -29.80 -10.23
C LYS A 199 -37.42 -29.48 -9.49
N ALA A 200 -38.13 -30.50 -8.98
CA ALA A 200 -39.41 -30.31 -8.33
C ALA A 200 -39.21 -29.64 -6.96
N LYS A 201 -38.26 -30.15 -6.17
CA LYS A 201 -37.90 -29.54 -4.87
C LYS A 201 -37.31 -28.13 -5.04
N ALA A 202 -36.48 -27.93 -6.06
CA ALA A 202 -35.94 -26.62 -6.39
C ALA A 202 -37.06 -25.62 -6.71
N ALA A 203 -38.02 -25.99 -7.57
CA ALA A 203 -39.16 -25.15 -7.91
C ALA A 203 -40.01 -24.81 -6.68
N GLU A 204 -40.38 -25.81 -5.87
CA GLU A 204 -41.14 -25.61 -4.63
C GLU A 204 -40.42 -24.64 -3.69
N LYS A 205 -39.12 -24.88 -3.45
CA LYS A 205 -38.29 -24.03 -2.58
C LYS A 205 -38.25 -22.60 -3.09
N PHE A 206 -37.94 -22.38 -4.37
CA PHE A 206 -37.80 -21.02 -4.91
C PHE A 206 -39.12 -20.26 -4.95
N VAL A 207 -40.24 -20.91 -5.28
CA VAL A 207 -41.57 -20.28 -5.24
C VAL A 207 -41.94 -19.90 -3.80
N LYS A 208 -41.63 -20.75 -2.83
CA LYS A 208 -41.84 -20.46 -1.41
C LYS A 208 -40.98 -19.29 -0.92
N THR A 209 -39.71 -19.24 -1.34
CA THR A 209 -38.77 -18.18 -0.92
C THR A 209 -39.09 -16.85 -1.58
N TRP A 210 -39.44 -16.85 -2.87
CA TRP A 210 -39.72 -15.64 -3.66
C TRP A 210 -41.05 -15.76 -4.43
N PRO A 211 -42.20 -15.67 -3.74
CA PRO A 211 -43.52 -15.83 -4.36
C PRO A 211 -43.85 -14.72 -5.35
N HIS A 212 -43.18 -13.56 -5.25
CA HIS A 212 -43.34 -12.44 -6.18
C HIS A 212 -42.64 -12.66 -7.52
N LEU A 213 -41.70 -13.60 -7.60
CA LEU A 213 -40.97 -13.86 -8.83
C LEU A 213 -41.75 -14.85 -9.70
N ALA A 214 -42.15 -14.41 -10.89
CA ALA A 214 -42.67 -15.30 -11.93
C ALA A 214 -41.53 -16.14 -12.51
N ILE A 215 -41.07 -17.18 -11.80
CA ILE A 215 -39.95 -18.05 -12.20
C ILE A 215 -40.36 -19.32 -12.96
N LEU A 216 -41.61 -19.74 -12.82
CA LEU A 216 -42.15 -20.89 -13.53
C LEU A 216 -42.59 -20.48 -14.93
N ASN A 217 -42.42 -21.39 -15.89
CA ASN A 217 -42.92 -21.18 -17.24
C ASN A 217 -44.47 -21.23 -17.25
N PRO A 218 -45.15 -20.21 -17.80
CA PRO A 218 -46.61 -20.17 -17.86
C PRO A 218 -47.25 -21.37 -18.59
N GLU A 219 -46.56 -21.98 -19.55
CA GLU A 219 -47.13 -23.03 -20.41
C GLU A 219 -47.16 -24.41 -19.75
N ASN A 220 -46.10 -24.76 -19.00
CA ASN A 220 -45.94 -26.10 -18.42
C ASN A 220 -45.77 -26.09 -16.89
N GLY A 221 -45.71 -24.91 -16.25
CA GLY A 221 -45.52 -24.77 -14.81
C GLY A 221 -44.14 -25.22 -14.31
N GLU A 222 -43.19 -25.52 -15.21
CA GLU A 222 -41.87 -26.01 -14.84
C GLU A 222 -40.85 -24.88 -14.67
N LEU A 223 -39.84 -25.12 -13.82
CA LEU A 223 -38.71 -24.23 -13.65
C LEU A 223 -37.67 -24.44 -14.76
N GLU A 224 -37.26 -23.35 -15.41
CA GLU A 224 -36.21 -23.40 -16.44
C GLU A 224 -34.90 -23.95 -15.83
N PRO A 225 -34.27 -24.98 -16.44
CA PRO A 225 -33.03 -25.55 -15.89
C PRO A 225 -31.90 -24.54 -15.70
N SER A 226 -31.85 -23.50 -16.53
CA SER A 226 -30.86 -22.42 -16.42
C SER A 226 -31.06 -21.57 -15.16
N PHE A 227 -32.29 -21.46 -14.66
CA PHE A 227 -32.63 -20.66 -13.48
C PHE A 227 -32.26 -21.34 -12.18
N ILE A 228 -32.18 -22.67 -12.14
CA ILE A 228 -31.80 -23.38 -10.90
C ILE A 228 -30.46 -22.87 -10.36
N ASN A 229 -29.44 -22.78 -11.22
CA ASN A 229 -28.13 -22.30 -10.78
C ASN A 229 -28.18 -20.80 -10.41
N LEU A 230 -28.87 -19.97 -11.19
CA LEU A 230 -28.93 -18.52 -10.93
C LEU A 230 -29.69 -18.20 -9.64
N LEU A 231 -30.77 -18.93 -9.36
CA LEU A 231 -31.57 -18.80 -8.14
C LEU A 231 -30.84 -19.39 -6.93
N SER A 232 -30.09 -20.49 -7.09
CA SER A 232 -29.19 -20.99 -6.04
C SER A 232 -28.09 -19.97 -5.71
N GLU A 233 -27.49 -19.31 -6.72
CA GLU A 233 -26.54 -18.21 -6.49
C GLU A 233 -27.20 -17.05 -5.73
N LYS A 234 -28.41 -16.66 -6.16
CA LYS A 234 -29.22 -15.61 -5.50
C LYS A 234 -29.45 -15.93 -4.03
N LEU A 235 -29.83 -17.16 -3.73
CA LEU A 235 -30.10 -17.63 -2.37
C LEU A 235 -28.89 -17.43 -1.44
N VAL A 236 -27.70 -17.84 -1.91
CA VAL A 236 -26.45 -17.66 -1.16
C VAL A 236 -26.16 -16.18 -0.95
N HIS A 237 -26.30 -15.36 -2.00
CA HIS A 237 -26.08 -13.92 -1.89
C HIS A 237 -27.04 -13.25 -0.92
N GLU A 238 -28.32 -13.60 -0.91
CA GLU A 238 -29.30 -13.04 0.01
C GLU A 238 -29.00 -13.40 1.47
N HIS A 239 -28.58 -14.63 1.74
CA HIS A 239 -28.12 -15.02 3.08
C HIS A 239 -26.95 -14.16 3.56
N LEU A 240 -25.95 -13.95 2.71
CA LEU A 240 -24.79 -13.13 3.02
C LEU A 240 -25.16 -11.65 3.18
N VAL A 241 -26.02 -11.11 2.31
CA VAL A 241 -26.47 -9.73 2.40
C VAL A 241 -27.22 -9.50 3.70
N LYS A 242 -28.21 -10.35 4.00
CA LYS A 242 -29.04 -10.21 5.20
C LYS A 242 -28.25 -10.44 6.49
N SER A 243 -27.41 -11.47 6.53
CA SER A 243 -26.78 -11.93 7.77
C SER A 243 -25.36 -11.38 7.99
N VAL A 244 -24.73 -10.81 6.95
CA VAL A 244 -23.35 -10.30 7.02
C VAL A 244 -23.26 -8.82 6.67
N PHE A 245 -23.72 -8.43 5.48
CA PHE A 245 -23.48 -7.06 4.97
C PHE A 245 -24.46 -6.03 5.54
N ASN A 246 -25.73 -6.39 5.77
CA ASN A 246 -26.74 -5.51 6.35
C ASN A 246 -26.72 -5.50 7.89
N VAL A 247 -25.70 -6.10 8.50
CA VAL A 247 -25.47 -6.01 9.96
C VAL A 247 -24.72 -4.70 10.26
N PRO A 248 -25.11 -3.92 11.29
CA PRO A 248 -24.49 -2.62 11.56
C PRO A 248 -22.99 -2.67 11.84
N VAL A 249 -22.54 -3.57 12.72
CA VAL A 249 -21.13 -3.64 13.16
C VAL A 249 -20.46 -4.94 12.74
N TYR A 250 -20.98 -6.08 13.19
CA TYR A 250 -20.46 -7.39 12.82
C TYR A 250 -21.41 -8.51 13.26
N PRO A 251 -21.57 -9.59 12.47
CA PRO A 251 -22.53 -10.65 12.81
C PRO A 251 -22.27 -11.28 14.17
N GLY A 252 -23.35 -11.54 14.92
CA GLY A 252 -23.30 -12.22 16.22
C GLY A 252 -23.01 -11.33 17.42
N LEU A 253 -22.67 -10.05 17.22
CA LEU A 253 -22.38 -9.15 18.33
C LEU A 253 -23.63 -8.52 18.93
N LYS A 254 -23.71 -8.48 20.27
CA LYS A 254 -24.81 -7.86 21.02
C LYS A 254 -24.89 -6.34 20.84
N VAL A 255 -23.76 -5.70 20.50
CA VAL A 255 -23.67 -4.25 20.34
C VAL A 255 -24.33 -3.73 19.06
N ASN A 256 -24.71 -4.61 18.12
CA ASN A 256 -25.28 -4.19 16.83
C ASN A 256 -26.49 -3.26 16.99
N ASP A 257 -27.45 -3.59 17.86
CA ASP A 257 -28.68 -2.81 18.03
C ASP A 257 -28.41 -1.44 18.67
N ALA A 258 -27.57 -1.42 19.71
CA ALA A 258 -27.19 -0.18 20.40
C ALA A 258 -26.38 0.74 19.48
N TYR A 259 -25.46 0.16 18.69
CA TYR A 259 -24.69 0.89 17.70
C TYR A 259 -25.61 1.47 16.62
N ASP A 260 -26.55 0.69 16.07
CA ASP A 260 -27.44 1.15 15.00
C ASP A 260 -28.32 2.31 15.47
N ALA A 261 -28.88 2.23 16.68
CA ALA A 261 -29.64 3.33 17.28
C ALA A 261 -28.79 4.61 17.39
N LEU A 262 -27.56 4.50 17.90
CA LEU A 262 -26.64 5.63 18.01
C LEU A 262 -26.21 6.16 16.64
N HIS A 263 -25.91 5.27 15.69
CA HIS A 263 -25.47 5.60 14.35
C HIS A 263 -26.55 6.40 13.59
N ARG A 264 -27.81 5.94 13.64
CA ARG A 264 -28.94 6.67 13.07
C ARG A 264 -29.11 8.05 13.70
N TRP A 265 -28.98 8.13 15.02
CA TRP A 265 -29.05 9.42 15.73
C TRP A 265 -27.91 10.36 15.29
N LEU A 266 -26.67 9.88 15.22
CA LEU A 266 -25.51 10.68 14.79
C LEU A 266 -25.62 11.15 13.34
N ASN A 267 -26.08 10.29 12.44
CA ASN A 267 -26.29 10.63 11.03
C ASN A 267 -27.40 11.69 10.87
N ALA A 268 -28.48 11.59 11.64
CA ALA A 268 -29.55 12.58 11.63
C ALA A 268 -29.09 13.98 12.09
N HIS A 269 -27.99 14.07 12.83
CA HIS A 269 -27.37 15.32 13.28
C HIS A 269 -26.09 15.66 12.50
N SER A 270 -25.88 15.04 11.33
CA SER A 270 -24.74 15.29 10.41
C SER A 270 -23.36 15.19 11.08
N SER A 271 -23.22 14.31 12.07
CA SER A 271 -21.99 14.19 12.84
C SER A 271 -20.97 13.31 12.11
N GLN A 272 -19.82 13.89 11.75
CA GLN A 272 -18.64 13.16 11.26
C GLN A 272 -18.11 12.10 12.25
N PHE A 273 -18.62 12.10 13.48
CA PHE A 273 -18.32 11.09 14.48
C PHE A 273 -18.86 9.70 14.11
N SER A 274 -19.95 9.60 13.34
CA SER A 274 -20.54 8.30 12.97
C SER A 274 -19.56 7.43 12.15
N VAL A 275 -18.82 8.06 11.22
CA VAL A 275 -17.77 7.42 10.42
C VAL A 275 -16.64 6.93 11.32
N ARG A 276 -16.11 7.79 12.20
CA ARG A 276 -15.04 7.42 13.13
C ARG A 276 -15.46 6.28 14.06
N LEU A 277 -16.67 6.33 14.59
CA LEU A 277 -17.20 5.27 15.45
C LEU A 277 -17.26 3.94 14.69
N ARG A 278 -17.75 3.92 13.45
CA ARG A 278 -17.78 2.72 12.60
C ARG A 278 -16.38 2.10 12.44
N GLN A 279 -15.39 2.93 12.11
CA GLN A 279 -14.01 2.50 11.90
C GLN A 279 -13.38 1.95 13.18
N GLN A 280 -13.61 2.61 14.31
CA GLN A 280 -13.10 2.15 15.61
C GLN A 280 -13.74 0.82 16.01
N MET A 281 -15.05 0.66 15.81
CA MET A 281 -15.72 -0.63 16.06
C MET A 281 -15.14 -1.74 15.18
N ALA A 282 -14.93 -1.48 13.89
CA ALA A 282 -14.28 -2.43 12.98
C ALA A 282 -12.85 -2.78 13.43
N ALA A 283 -12.08 -1.79 13.89
CA ALA A 283 -10.72 -2.00 14.37
C ALA A 283 -10.66 -2.85 15.65
N VAL A 284 -11.59 -2.63 16.59
CA VAL A 284 -11.70 -3.46 17.81
C VAL A 284 -11.96 -4.92 17.43
N ILE A 285 -12.82 -5.17 16.46
CA ILE A 285 -13.12 -6.53 16.00
C ILE A 285 -11.91 -7.14 15.29
N ALA A 286 -11.29 -6.43 14.35
CA ALA A 286 -10.15 -6.91 13.59
C ALA A 286 -8.94 -7.22 14.48
N LYS A 287 -8.74 -6.43 15.55
CA LYS A 287 -7.60 -6.54 16.48
C LYS A 287 -7.91 -7.41 17.70
N SER A 288 -9.14 -7.92 17.82
CA SER A 288 -9.51 -8.80 18.92
C SER A 288 -8.75 -10.14 18.86
N GLY A 289 -8.30 -10.61 20.02
CA GLY A 289 -7.60 -11.89 20.12
C GLY A 289 -8.49 -13.07 19.74
N LYS A 290 -7.88 -14.16 19.26
CA LYS A 290 -8.60 -15.38 18.81
C LYS A 290 -9.52 -15.98 19.88
N GLU A 291 -9.12 -15.87 21.14
CA GLU A 291 -9.87 -16.38 22.31
C GLU A 291 -10.86 -15.35 22.91
N SER A 292 -11.09 -14.22 22.23
CA SER A 292 -12.01 -13.18 22.73
C SER A 292 -13.48 -13.57 22.57
N GLU A 293 -14.36 -13.02 23.43
CA GLU A 293 -15.81 -13.19 23.31
C GLU A 293 -16.32 -12.74 21.92
N ILE A 294 -15.70 -11.70 21.35
CA ILE A 294 -16.02 -11.19 20.00
C ILE A 294 -15.78 -12.27 18.94
N GLN A 295 -14.60 -12.91 18.96
CA GLN A 295 -14.27 -13.95 17.99
C GLN A 295 -15.10 -15.22 18.21
N ALA A 296 -15.37 -15.59 19.46
CA ALA A 296 -16.24 -16.73 19.76
C ALA A 296 -17.68 -16.51 19.27
N ALA A 297 -18.25 -15.32 19.51
CA ALA A 297 -19.58 -14.95 19.03
C ALA A 297 -19.64 -14.92 17.49
N ALA A 298 -18.62 -14.35 16.86
CA ALA A 298 -18.50 -14.32 15.40
C ALA A 298 -18.40 -15.71 14.78
N GLN A 299 -17.60 -16.60 15.39
CA GLN A 299 -17.44 -17.97 14.91
C GLN A 299 -18.72 -18.79 15.05
N LYS A 300 -19.47 -18.60 16.14
CA LYS A 300 -20.79 -19.20 16.32
C LYS A 300 -21.77 -18.72 15.25
N GLU A 301 -21.78 -17.42 14.98
CA GLU A 301 -22.66 -16.84 13.96
C GLU A 301 -22.27 -17.27 12.54
N LYS A 302 -20.96 -17.38 12.24
CA LYS A 302 -20.45 -17.96 11.00
C LYS A 302 -21.01 -19.35 10.76
N GLN A 303 -20.94 -20.22 11.77
CA GLN A 303 -21.48 -21.58 11.67
C GLN A 303 -22.99 -21.54 11.43
N ARG A 304 -23.74 -20.71 12.17
CA ARG A 304 -25.19 -20.56 11.98
C ARG A 304 -25.55 -20.15 10.55
N ILE A 305 -24.84 -19.18 9.98
CA ILE A 305 -25.06 -18.71 8.60
C ILE A 305 -24.70 -19.81 7.60
N ALA A 306 -23.56 -20.47 7.78
CA ALA A 306 -23.13 -21.56 6.90
C ALA A 306 -24.11 -22.74 6.92
N THR A 307 -24.61 -23.13 8.09
CA THR A 307 -25.64 -24.17 8.23
C THR A 307 -26.92 -23.77 7.52
N ALA A 308 -27.41 -22.53 7.70
CA ALA A 308 -28.62 -22.06 7.01
C ALA A 308 -28.49 -22.11 5.48
N ILE A 309 -27.35 -21.65 4.94
CA ILE A 309 -27.08 -21.74 3.50
C ILE A 309 -27.00 -23.20 3.04
N TYR A 310 -26.31 -24.05 3.79
CA TYR A 310 -26.14 -25.46 3.45
C TYR A 310 -27.46 -26.22 3.44
N ASP A 311 -28.29 -26.03 4.46
CA ASP A 311 -29.59 -26.71 4.56
C ASP A 311 -30.52 -26.30 3.42
N ASP A 312 -30.59 -25.01 3.10
CA ASP A 312 -31.36 -24.50 1.97
C ASP A 312 -30.88 -25.08 0.62
N LEU A 313 -29.56 -25.16 0.41
CA LEU A 313 -29.02 -25.80 -0.78
C LEU A 313 -29.25 -27.32 -0.77
N ALA A 314 -29.16 -27.98 0.38
CA ALA A 314 -29.37 -29.41 0.50
C ALA A 314 -30.80 -29.84 0.17
N GLU A 315 -31.80 -28.96 0.39
CA GLU A 315 -33.17 -29.18 -0.07
C GLU A 315 -33.27 -29.14 -1.61
N ILE A 316 -32.61 -28.17 -2.25
CA ILE A 316 -32.60 -27.98 -3.71
C ILE A 316 -31.85 -29.11 -4.43
N TYR A 317 -30.69 -29.50 -3.90
CA TYR A 317 -29.83 -30.54 -4.46
C TYR A 317 -29.95 -31.87 -3.73
N HIS A 318 -31.16 -32.19 -3.26
CA HIS A 318 -31.45 -33.45 -2.60
C HIS A 318 -31.41 -34.62 -3.60
N PRO A 319 -30.86 -35.79 -3.21
CA PRO A 319 -30.12 -36.07 -1.97
C PRO A 319 -28.61 -35.80 -2.10
N PHE A 320 -28.15 -35.42 -3.30
CA PHE A 320 -26.76 -35.34 -3.70
C PHE A 320 -25.85 -34.63 -2.69
N LEU A 321 -26.23 -33.46 -2.19
CA LEU A 321 -25.37 -32.68 -1.28
C LEU A 321 -25.03 -33.44 0.01
N ARG A 322 -26.06 -33.98 0.68
CA ARG A 322 -25.87 -34.70 1.95
C ARG A 322 -25.15 -36.03 1.75
N GLU A 323 -25.46 -36.73 0.67
CA GLU A 323 -24.79 -37.99 0.33
C GLU A 323 -23.31 -37.76 0.01
N ASN A 324 -22.98 -36.74 -0.78
CA ASN A 324 -21.59 -36.40 -1.07
C ASN A 324 -20.81 -36.09 0.21
N ASP A 325 -21.34 -35.19 1.04
CA ASP A 325 -20.64 -34.74 2.26
C ASP A 325 -20.49 -35.84 3.30
N SER A 326 -21.39 -36.83 3.32
CA SER A 326 -21.23 -38.03 4.18
C SER A 326 -20.12 -38.97 3.71
N ASN A 327 -19.72 -38.90 2.43
CA ASN A 327 -18.79 -39.81 1.79
C ASN A 327 -17.39 -39.22 1.56
N VAL A 328 -17.20 -37.92 1.80
CA VAL A 328 -15.91 -37.24 1.61
C VAL A 328 -15.38 -36.68 2.92
N GLY A 329 -14.06 -36.55 3.03
CA GLY A 329 -13.46 -35.84 4.16
C GLY A 329 -13.78 -34.35 4.14
N ASP A 330 -13.64 -33.72 5.31
CA ASP A 330 -13.99 -32.33 5.59
C ASP A 330 -13.55 -31.35 4.48
N GLU A 331 -12.29 -31.35 4.04
CA GLU A 331 -11.80 -30.36 3.06
C GLU A 331 -12.54 -30.39 1.71
N LYS A 332 -13.15 -31.53 1.35
CA LYS A 332 -13.86 -31.69 0.08
C LYS A 332 -15.36 -31.47 0.22
N SER A 333 -15.88 -31.38 1.46
CA SER A 333 -17.30 -31.20 1.73
C SER A 333 -17.80 -29.86 1.19
N TYR A 334 -19.05 -29.83 0.72
CA TYR A 334 -19.71 -28.61 0.31
C TYR A 334 -19.99 -27.70 1.51
N TYR A 335 -20.25 -28.27 2.69
CA TYR A 335 -20.38 -27.51 3.92
C TYR A 335 -19.13 -26.66 4.23
N ASN A 336 -17.92 -27.22 4.09
CA ASN A 336 -16.71 -26.44 4.34
C ASN A 336 -16.44 -25.38 3.27
N LYS A 337 -16.78 -25.65 2.00
CA LYS A 337 -16.74 -24.61 0.96
C LYS A 337 -17.69 -23.45 1.25
N ILE A 338 -18.87 -23.73 1.82
CA ILE A 338 -19.81 -22.70 2.26
C ILE A 338 -19.23 -21.94 3.46
N CYS A 339 -18.65 -22.64 4.44
CA CYS A 339 -17.93 -21.98 5.55
C CYS A 339 -16.84 -21.01 5.06
N ASP A 340 -16.09 -21.38 4.02
CA ASP A 340 -15.07 -20.52 3.41
C ASP A 340 -15.68 -19.28 2.72
N ILE A 341 -16.83 -19.44 2.06
CA ILE A 341 -17.57 -18.32 1.46
C ILE A 341 -18.05 -17.34 2.55
N VAL A 342 -18.63 -17.85 3.64
CA VAL A 342 -19.08 -17.03 4.76
C VAL A 342 -17.89 -16.33 5.43
N GLU A 343 -16.76 -17.03 5.62
CA GLU A 343 -15.52 -16.44 6.14
C GLU A 343 -15.01 -15.27 5.28
N LYS A 344 -15.01 -15.44 3.95
CA LYS A 344 -14.63 -14.35 3.03
C LYS A 344 -15.57 -13.17 3.14
N ALA A 345 -16.88 -13.40 3.24
CA ALA A 345 -17.87 -12.34 3.41
C ALA A 345 -17.69 -11.60 4.73
N LEU A 346 -17.39 -12.31 5.82
CA LEU A 346 -17.12 -11.73 7.14
C LEU A 346 -15.88 -10.84 7.13
N LYS A 347 -14.76 -11.31 6.56
CA LYS A 347 -13.55 -10.50 6.38
C LYS A 347 -13.81 -9.25 5.55
N LEU A 348 -14.53 -9.42 4.45
CA LEU A 348 -14.92 -8.31 3.58
C LEU A 348 -15.80 -7.29 4.30
N ALA A 349 -16.70 -7.73 5.17
CA ALA A 349 -17.56 -6.83 5.94
C ALA A 349 -16.75 -5.96 6.94
N ILE A 350 -15.70 -6.51 7.56
CA ILE A 350 -14.77 -5.71 8.38
C ILE A 350 -14.02 -4.70 7.52
N ALA A 351 -13.47 -5.14 6.37
CA ALA A 351 -12.73 -4.26 5.46
C ALA A 351 -13.58 -3.08 4.98
N ILE A 352 -14.84 -3.33 4.60
CA ILE A 352 -15.83 -2.31 4.23
C ILE A 352 -16.06 -1.34 5.39
N ARG A 353 -16.34 -1.85 6.60
CA ARG A 353 -16.61 -1.02 7.77
C ARG A 353 -15.37 -0.27 8.27
N GLY A 354 -14.18 -0.62 7.82
CA GLY A 354 -12.93 0.11 8.06
C GLY A 354 -12.72 1.34 7.16
N GLN A 355 -13.44 1.46 6.04
CA GLN A 355 -13.24 2.55 5.07
C GLN A 355 -13.84 3.87 5.55
N ASP A 356 -13.35 5.00 5.04
CA ASP A 356 -13.94 6.33 5.30
C ASP A 356 -15.33 6.46 4.65
N VAL A 357 -15.50 5.90 3.45
CA VAL A 357 -16.79 5.85 2.77
C VAL A 357 -17.66 4.72 3.30
N GLU A 358 -18.96 4.98 3.45
CA GLU A 358 -19.93 3.95 3.77
C GLU A 358 -20.31 3.20 2.49
N ILE A 359 -20.09 1.88 2.45
CA ILE A 359 -20.47 1.03 1.33
C ILE A 359 -21.73 0.26 1.73
N THR A 360 -22.83 0.50 1.03
CA THR A 360 -24.14 -0.10 1.29
C THR A 360 -24.63 -0.91 0.09
N THR A 361 -25.60 -1.78 0.34
CA THR A 361 -26.33 -2.46 -0.74
C THR A 361 -27.43 -1.55 -1.28
N VAL A 362 -27.61 -1.56 -2.60
CA VAL A 362 -28.76 -0.93 -3.26
C VAL A 362 -29.75 -2.02 -3.63
N THR A 363 -30.98 -1.89 -3.14
CA THR A 363 -32.07 -2.80 -3.48
C THR A 363 -32.50 -2.55 -4.93
N ILE A 364 -32.57 -3.62 -5.71
CA ILE A 364 -33.06 -3.60 -7.09
C ILE A 364 -34.53 -4.04 -7.07
N GLU A 365 -35.44 -3.25 -7.64
CA GLU A 365 -36.87 -3.59 -7.66
C GLU A 365 -37.17 -4.63 -8.74
N GLU A 366 -37.16 -5.90 -8.34
CA GLU A 366 -37.44 -7.05 -9.21
C GLU A 366 -38.85 -6.97 -9.82
N GLY A 367 -38.93 -7.19 -11.13
CA GLY A 367 -40.17 -7.12 -11.92
C GLY A 367 -40.60 -5.70 -12.31
N LYS A 368 -39.89 -4.65 -11.87
CA LYS A 368 -40.29 -3.25 -12.11
C LYS A 368 -39.16 -2.38 -12.66
N GLN A 369 -37.95 -2.53 -12.13
CA GLN A 369 -36.84 -1.65 -12.49
C GLN A 369 -36.29 -2.00 -13.88
N PRO A 370 -36.08 -1.01 -14.76
CA PRO A 370 -35.38 -1.24 -16.03
C PRO A 370 -33.90 -1.58 -15.79
N PHE A 371 -33.30 -2.29 -16.74
CA PHE A 371 -31.88 -2.57 -16.71
C PHE A 371 -31.04 -1.28 -16.86
N GLU A 372 -30.09 -1.10 -15.96
CA GLU A 372 -29.15 0.02 -15.97
C GLU A 372 -27.72 -0.50 -16.12
N GLU A 373 -27.11 -0.26 -17.28
CA GLU A 373 -25.75 -0.76 -17.58
C GLU A 373 -24.69 -0.20 -16.62
N GLU A 374 -24.88 1.00 -16.09
CA GLU A 374 -23.93 1.62 -15.16
C GLU A 374 -23.84 0.84 -13.84
N THR A 375 -24.98 0.41 -13.28
CA THR A 375 -25.06 -0.17 -11.93
C THR A 375 -25.24 -1.69 -11.95
N MET A 376 -25.54 -2.29 -13.11
CA MET A 376 -25.89 -3.71 -13.24
C MET A 376 -25.11 -4.41 -14.35
N THR A 377 -24.95 -5.72 -14.18
CA THR A 377 -24.39 -6.65 -15.15
C THR A 377 -25.43 -7.74 -15.44
N GLU A 378 -25.87 -7.83 -16.68
CA GLU A 378 -26.83 -8.84 -17.12
C GLU A 378 -26.13 -10.17 -17.47
N VAL A 379 -26.73 -11.30 -17.08
CA VAL A 379 -26.09 -12.63 -17.21
C VAL A 379 -26.07 -13.16 -18.65
N LYS A 380 -27.09 -12.84 -19.46
CA LYS A 380 -27.24 -13.31 -20.84
C LYS A 380 -26.74 -12.30 -21.89
N GLY A 381 -26.11 -11.19 -21.49
CA GLY A 381 -25.56 -10.16 -22.37
C GLY A 381 -26.61 -9.22 -23.02
N ARG A 382 -27.83 -9.17 -22.50
CA ARG A 382 -28.87 -8.24 -22.97
C ARG A 382 -28.54 -6.81 -22.51
N THR A 383 -28.85 -5.84 -23.37
CA THR A 383 -28.57 -4.41 -23.14
C THR A 383 -29.80 -3.60 -22.71
N SER A 384 -30.99 -4.21 -22.69
CA SER A 384 -32.25 -3.57 -22.31
C SER A 384 -33.25 -4.60 -21.77
N GLY A 385 -34.24 -4.13 -21.02
CA GLY A 385 -35.33 -4.96 -20.49
C GLY A 385 -35.68 -4.56 -19.06
N THR A 386 -36.67 -5.23 -18.50
CA THR A 386 -37.01 -5.11 -17.08
C THR A 386 -36.27 -6.18 -16.29
N VAL A 387 -35.68 -5.82 -15.14
CA VAL A 387 -35.03 -6.78 -14.25
C VAL A 387 -36.06 -7.77 -13.75
N ARG A 388 -35.94 -9.04 -14.14
CA ARG A 388 -36.81 -10.13 -13.67
C ARG A 388 -36.48 -10.50 -12.24
N PHE A 389 -35.20 -10.70 -11.95
CA PHE A 389 -34.69 -10.88 -10.60
C PHE A 389 -33.20 -10.52 -10.50
N SER A 390 -32.77 -10.13 -9.30
CA SER A 390 -31.38 -9.82 -8.97
C SER A 390 -30.73 -11.01 -8.28
N ILE A 391 -29.60 -11.49 -8.83
CA ILE A 391 -28.79 -12.56 -8.26
C ILE A 391 -27.88 -12.02 -7.17
N CYS A 392 -27.32 -10.83 -7.37
CA CYS A 392 -26.47 -10.16 -6.40
C CYS A 392 -26.78 -8.66 -6.43
N PRO A 393 -26.98 -8.00 -5.28
CA PRO A 393 -27.26 -6.57 -5.27
C PRO A 393 -26.04 -5.76 -5.72
N THR A 394 -26.30 -4.52 -6.09
CA THR A 394 -25.26 -3.52 -6.32
C THR A 394 -24.73 -3.05 -4.97
N PHE A 395 -23.41 -2.91 -4.85
CA PHE A 395 -22.77 -2.26 -3.70
C PHE A 395 -22.23 -0.91 -4.14
N VAL A 396 -22.61 0.14 -3.41
CA VAL A 396 -22.23 1.52 -3.71
C VAL A 396 -21.68 2.18 -2.46
N GLY A 397 -20.74 3.10 -2.61
CA GLY A 397 -20.27 3.94 -1.51
C GLY A 397 -19.52 5.17 -2.02
N GLY A 398 -19.40 6.19 -1.19
CA GLY A 398 -18.75 7.45 -1.57
C GLY A 398 -19.55 8.30 -2.56
N ASP A 399 -18.89 9.31 -3.13
CA ASP A 399 -19.47 10.22 -4.13
C ASP A 399 -19.08 9.82 -5.57
N ARG A 400 -19.41 10.66 -6.56
CA ARG A 400 -19.10 10.35 -7.97
C ARG A 400 -17.61 10.44 -8.32
N GLU A 401 -16.78 11.11 -7.52
CA GLU A 401 -15.35 11.30 -7.78
C GLU A 401 -14.46 10.30 -7.03
N HIS A 402 -14.87 9.92 -5.81
CA HIS A 402 -14.18 8.99 -4.91
C HIS A 402 -15.06 7.77 -4.57
N GLY A 403 -15.87 7.35 -5.55
CA GLY A 403 -16.90 6.33 -5.38
C GLY A 403 -16.41 4.89 -5.45
N PHE A 404 -17.09 4.03 -4.69
CA PHE A 404 -17.07 2.59 -4.83
C PHE A 404 -18.33 2.14 -5.56
N LEU A 405 -18.18 1.37 -6.62
CA LEU A 405 -19.27 0.70 -7.31
C LEU A 405 -18.86 -0.72 -7.65
N GLU A 406 -19.65 -1.67 -7.17
CA GLU A 406 -19.59 -3.07 -7.55
C GLU A 406 -20.98 -3.46 -8.07
N LYS A 407 -21.06 -3.68 -9.39
CA LYS A 407 -22.33 -3.84 -10.09
C LYS A 407 -23.14 -5.04 -9.60
N GLY A 408 -24.46 -4.88 -9.53
CA GLY A 408 -25.38 -5.97 -9.29
C GLY A 408 -25.36 -6.97 -10.44
N LYS A 409 -25.64 -8.24 -10.17
CA LYS A 409 -25.79 -9.28 -11.21
C LYS A 409 -27.28 -9.57 -11.36
N VAL A 410 -27.83 -9.37 -12.55
CA VAL A 410 -29.29 -9.43 -12.79
C VAL A 410 -29.67 -10.30 -13.98
N VAL A 411 -30.90 -10.79 -13.99
CA VAL A 411 -31.53 -11.43 -15.14
C VAL A 411 -32.64 -10.51 -15.62
N VAL A 412 -32.67 -10.19 -16.91
CA VAL A 412 -33.69 -9.32 -17.50
C VAL A 412 -34.69 -10.10 -18.34
N SER A 413 -35.95 -9.68 -18.29
CA SER A 413 -37.01 -10.06 -19.23
C SER A 413 -37.29 -8.90 -20.17
N ASN A 414 -37.65 -9.22 -21.41
CA ASN A 414 -38.09 -8.21 -22.38
C ASN A 414 -39.54 -7.82 -22.12
#